data_AF-A0A5C7KZ36-F1
#
_entry.id   AF-A0A5C7KZ36-F1
#
_cell.length_a   1.000
_cell.length_b   1.000
_cell.length_c   1.000
_cell.angle_alpha   90.00
_cell.angle_beta   90.00
_cell.angle_gamma   90.00
#
_symmetry.space_group_name_H-M   'P 1'
#
loop_
_entity.id
_entity.type
_entity.pdbx_description
1 polymer ?
#
loop_
_entity_poly.entity_id
_entity_poly.type
_entity_poly.pdbx_seq_one_letter_code
_entity_poly.pdbx_strand_id
1 'polypeptide(L)'
;MRGCNVALAVVGAIWSASALSSPVLLSPDWATQACQVWNTDPVLTQKLVESKWVSNDKGRGYKVVQIYRGDCEHSDWVELRIAQQDNKAQCIYGGARKTATPDSSIDYVMHADTGRWVEMGHGDYGPMKAMALGRLQFSGPMWEAMNNMAPFENFLLLVGKVPADTSACPADPHAAVLPGLGGH
;
A
#
# COMPACT_ATOMS: atom_id res chain seq x y z
N MET A 1 -31.53 -16.04 -63.54
CA MET A 1 -30.39 -16.89 -63.13
C MET A 1 -30.02 -16.50 -61.71
N ARG A 2 -29.96 -17.48 -60.81
CA ARG A 2 -29.59 -17.35 -59.40
C ARG A 2 -28.09 -16.98 -59.28
N GLY A 3 -27.74 -16.06 -58.38
CA GLY A 3 -26.37 -15.81 -57.92
C GLY A 3 -26.45 -15.04 -56.60
N CYS A 4 -26.58 -15.76 -55.48
CA CYS A 4 -25.50 -16.19 -54.57
C CYS A 4 -25.10 -15.07 -53.59
N ASN A 5 -25.85 -14.99 -52.49
CA ASN A 5 -25.52 -14.16 -51.32
C ASN A 5 -24.28 -14.75 -50.63
N VAL A 6 -23.22 -13.96 -50.50
CA VAL A 6 -22.08 -14.28 -49.63
C VAL A 6 -22.36 -13.68 -48.26
N ALA A 7 -22.71 -14.53 -47.30
CA ALA A 7 -22.78 -14.16 -45.89
C ALA A 7 -21.37 -14.24 -45.29
N LEU A 8 -20.82 -13.09 -44.90
CA LEU A 8 -19.54 -12.98 -44.20
C LEU A 8 -19.78 -13.21 -42.69
N ALA A 9 -19.34 -14.35 -42.16
CA ALA A 9 -19.41 -14.64 -40.74
C ALA A 9 -18.24 -13.97 -40.01
N VAL A 10 -18.53 -13.00 -39.15
CA VAL A 10 -17.55 -12.38 -38.24
C VAL A 10 -17.42 -13.28 -37.01
N VAL A 11 -16.27 -13.95 -36.87
CA VAL A 11 -15.92 -14.69 -35.64
C VAL A 11 -15.35 -13.70 -34.64
N GLY A 12 -16.16 -13.25 -33.68
CA GLY A 12 -15.72 -12.43 -32.56
C GLY A 12 -14.98 -13.28 -31.53
N ALA A 13 -13.66 -13.06 -31.37
CA ALA A 13 -12.89 -13.63 -30.28
C ALA A 13 -13.33 -13.00 -28.95
N ILE A 14 -14.02 -13.77 -28.12
CA ILE A 14 -14.41 -13.36 -26.77
C ILE A 14 -13.15 -13.48 -25.89
N TRP A 15 -12.48 -12.36 -25.64
CA TRP A 15 -11.46 -12.29 -24.60
C TRP A 15 -12.20 -12.26 -23.25
N SER A 16 -12.27 -13.40 -22.57
CA SER A 16 -12.70 -13.46 -21.18
C SER A 16 -11.62 -12.76 -20.34
N ALA A 17 -11.85 -11.48 -20.00
CA ALA A 17 -11.08 -10.82 -18.96
C ALA A 17 -11.45 -11.48 -17.63
N SER A 18 -10.56 -12.32 -17.10
CA SER A 18 -10.67 -12.83 -15.74
C SER A 18 -10.69 -11.63 -14.79
N ALA A 19 -11.81 -11.40 -14.11
CA ALA A 19 -11.86 -10.43 -13.02
C ALA A 19 -10.95 -10.93 -11.89
N LEU A 20 -9.73 -10.41 -11.81
CA LEU A 20 -8.88 -10.60 -10.65
C LEU A 20 -9.58 -9.93 -9.47
N SER A 21 -9.86 -10.71 -8.43
CA SER A 21 -10.34 -10.17 -7.15
C SER A 21 -9.38 -9.07 -6.67
N SER A 22 -9.92 -8.00 -6.10
CA SER A 22 -9.10 -6.99 -5.43
C SER A 22 -8.27 -7.66 -4.34
N PRO A 23 -7.00 -7.26 -4.15
CA PRO A 23 -6.18 -7.78 -3.07
C PRO A 23 -6.79 -7.40 -1.71
N VAL A 24 -6.53 -8.17 -0.66
CA VAL A 24 -6.95 -7.79 0.69
C VAL A 24 -6.22 -6.51 1.11
N LEU A 25 -6.94 -5.57 1.74
CA LEU A 25 -6.38 -4.30 2.22
C LEU A 25 -5.19 -4.55 3.15
N LEU A 26 -4.06 -3.88 2.84
CA LEU A 26 -2.78 -4.03 3.55
C LEU A 26 -2.22 -5.46 3.51
N SER A 27 -2.50 -6.22 2.45
CA SER A 27 -1.78 -7.47 2.11
C SER A 27 -0.53 -7.21 1.25
N PRO A 28 0.38 -8.17 1.10
CA PRO A 28 1.55 -8.03 0.22
C PRO A 28 1.21 -7.64 -1.23
N ASP A 29 0.13 -8.20 -1.78
CA ASP A 29 -0.32 -7.86 -3.14
C ASP A 29 -0.85 -6.43 -3.21
N TRP A 30 -1.60 -6.00 -2.19
CA TRP A 30 -2.02 -4.60 -2.06
C TRP A 30 -0.81 -3.67 -1.97
N ALA A 31 0.22 -4.01 -1.19
CA ALA A 31 1.41 -3.18 -1.01
C ALA A 31 2.22 -3.06 -2.31
N THR A 32 2.24 -4.12 -3.12
CA THR A 32 2.82 -4.08 -4.47
C THR A 32 2.09 -3.06 -5.35
N GLN A 33 0.76 -3.05 -5.34
CA GLN A 33 -0.04 -2.07 -6.09
C GLN A 33 0.09 -0.66 -5.53
N ALA A 34 0.10 -0.50 -4.20
CA ALA A 34 0.32 0.78 -3.53
C ALA A 34 1.67 1.39 -3.92
N CYS A 35 2.72 0.58 -4.05
CA CYS A 35 4.02 1.02 -4.51
C CYS A 35 3.99 1.57 -5.94
N GLN A 36 3.22 0.94 -6.83
CA GLN A 36 3.02 1.43 -8.20
C GLN A 36 2.24 2.75 -8.21
N VAL A 37 1.14 2.83 -7.45
CA VAL A 37 0.34 4.06 -7.34
C VAL A 37 1.16 5.21 -6.76
N TRP A 38 1.99 4.95 -5.75
CA TRP A 38 2.91 5.93 -5.16
C TRP A 38 3.76 6.60 -6.25
N ASN A 39 4.34 5.79 -7.14
CA ASN A 39 5.24 6.26 -8.20
C ASN A 39 4.55 7.10 -9.28
N THR A 40 3.21 7.13 -9.29
CA THR A 40 2.40 7.98 -10.17
C THR A 40 1.94 9.28 -9.51
N ASP A 41 2.04 9.41 -8.18
CA ASP A 41 1.57 10.57 -7.44
C ASP A 41 2.67 11.66 -7.38
N PRO A 42 2.48 12.84 -8.00
CA PRO A 42 3.51 13.88 -8.03
C PRO A 42 3.78 14.48 -6.65
N VAL A 43 2.83 14.49 -5.72
CA VAL A 43 3.08 15.00 -4.38
C VAL A 43 3.98 14.04 -3.62
N LEU A 44 3.70 12.74 -3.68
CA LEU A 44 4.54 11.72 -3.03
C LEU A 44 5.94 11.68 -3.67
N THR A 45 6.03 11.75 -5.00
CA THR A 45 7.32 11.63 -5.69
C THR A 45 8.16 12.91 -5.68
N GLN A 46 7.56 14.10 -5.67
CA GLN A 46 8.32 15.36 -5.79
C GLN A 46 8.43 16.09 -4.44
N LYS A 47 7.35 16.23 -3.67
CA LYS A 47 7.38 17.01 -2.42
C LYS A 47 8.26 16.37 -1.35
N LEU A 48 8.37 15.04 -1.34
CA LEU A 48 9.28 14.33 -0.43
C LEU A 48 10.76 14.47 -0.80
N VAL A 49 11.08 14.90 -2.02
CA VAL A 49 12.43 15.32 -2.40
C VAL A 49 12.66 16.78 -2.02
N GLU A 50 11.71 17.66 -2.32
CA GLU A 50 11.78 19.10 -1.97
C GLU A 50 12.01 19.30 -0.46
N SER A 51 11.30 18.54 0.38
CA SER A 51 11.43 18.59 1.83
C SER A 51 12.66 17.88 2.39
N LYS A 52 13.44 17.20 1.53
CA LYS A 52 14.56 16.32 1.88
C LYS A 52 14.16 15.11 2.74
N TRP A 53 12.86 14.79 2.81
CA TRP A 53 12.37 13.64 3.54
C TRP A 53 13.04 12.34 3.08
N VAL A 54 13.07 12.08 1.77
CA VAL A 54 13.59 10.82 1.22
C VAL A 54 15.11 10.67 1.37
N SER A 55 15.84 11.78 1.52
CA SER A 55 17.29 11.79 1.72
C SER A 55 17.70 11.60 3.19
N ASN A 56 16.75 11.69 4.14
CA ASN A 56 16.99 11.28 5.52
C ASN A 56 16.89 9.74 5.64
N ASP A 57 17.83 9.01 5.06
CA ASP A 57 17.88 7.55 5.05
C ASP A 57 19.11 6.96 5.79
N LYS A 58 19.89 7.83 6.45
CA LYS A 58 21.20 7.50 7.08
C LYS A 58 22.18 6.77 6.17
N GLY A 59 22.12 6.99 4.86
CA GLY A 59 22.97 6.31 3.88
C GLY A 59 22.55 4.87 3.58
N ARG A 60 21.39 4.42 4.07
CA ARG A 60 20.83 3.09 3.75
C ARG A 60 20.34 3.01 2.30
N GLY A 61 20.09 4.13 1.65
CA GLY A 61 19.58 4.24 0.28
C GLY A 61 18.06 4.18 0.17
N TYR A 62 17.34 4.00 1.28
CA TYR A 62 15.87 4.02 1.33
C TYR A 62 15.35 4.19 2.77
N LYS A 63 14.13 4.70 2.88
CA LYS A 63 13.29 4.70 4.10
C LYS A 63 12.30 3.54 4.05
N VAL A 64 11.96 3.01 5.23
CA VAL A 64 10.98 1.94 5.40
C VAL A 64 9.68 2.54 5.91
N VAL A 65 8.58 2.16 5.28
CA VAL A 65 7.22 2.46 5.75
C VAL A 65 6.51 1.12 5.97
N GLN A 66 6.27 0.76 7.23
CA GLN A 66 5.50 -0.41 7.61
C GLN A 66 4.08 -0.03 8.01
N ILE A 67 3.13 -0.85 7.56
CA ILE A 67 1.71 -0.55 7.68
C ILE A 67 0.99 -1.86 8.04
N TYR A 68 0.05 -1.79 8.99
CA TYR A 68 -0.78 -2.94 9.35
C TYR A 68 -2.16 -2.54 9.89
N ARG A 69 -3.03 -3.54 10.03
CA ARG A 69 -4.38 -3.42 10.57
C ARG A 69 -4.40 -3.84 12.04
N GLY A 70 -4.83 -2.95 12.91
CA GLY A 70 -4.88 -3.19 14.36
C GLY A 70 -5.90 -4.25 14.76
N ASP A 71 -6.97 -4.37 13.99
CA ASP A 71 -8.06 -5.33 14.15
C ASP A 71 -7.79 -6.69 13.48
N CYS A 72 -6.56 -6.94 13.02
CA CYS A 72 -6.11 -8.19 12.43
C CYS A 72 -4.89 -8.75 13.18
N GLU A 73 -5.11 -9.27 14.39
CA GLU A 73 -4.05 -9.63 15.36
C GLU A 73 -3.03 -10.67 14.86
N HIS A 74 -3.42 -11.55 13.94
CA HIS A 74 -2.57 -12.62 13.39
C HIS A 74 -1.99 -12.29 12.00
N SER A 75 -2.34 -11.14 11.44
CA SER A 75 -1.83 -10.75 10.12
C SER A 75 -0.44 -10.14 10.23
N ASP A 76 0.42 -10.47 9.28
CA ASP A 76 1.72 -9.80 9.17
C ASP A 76 1.57 -8.42 8.53
N TRP A 77 2.60 -7.60 8.73
CA TRP A 77 2.64 -6.24 8.27
C TRP A 77 3.10 -6.20 6.81
N VAL A 78 2.77 -5.11 6.13
CA VAL A 78 3.35 -4.80 4.82
C VAL A 78 4.43 -3.75 4.95
N GLU A 79 5.30 -3.71 3.96
CA GLU A 79 6.42 -2.78 3.88
C GLU A 79 6.48 -2.12 2.51
N LEU A 80 6.62 -0.81 2.51
CA LEU A 80 7.08 -0.03 1.36
C LEU A 80 8.50 0.45 1.63
N ARG A 81 9.35 0.46 0.59
CA ARG A 81 10.68 1.10 0.64
C ARG A 81 10.72 2.24 -0.35
N ILE A 82 11.01 3.44 0.16
CA ILE A 82 11.05 4.66 -0.64
C ILE A 82 12.50 5.11 -0.74
N ALA A 83 13.01 5.24 -1.96
CA ALA A 83 14.37 5.66 -2.27
C ALA A 83 14.36 6.91 -3.15
N GLN A 84 15.42 7.70 -3.10
CA GLN A 84 15.61 8.78 -4.05
C GLN A 84 16.20 8.24 -5.36
N GLN A 85 15.44 8.33 -6.45
CA GLN A 85 15.88 7.95 -7.80
C GLN A 85 15.44 9.01 -8.80
N ASP A 86 16.32 9.45 -9.70
CA ASP A 86 16.04 10.47 -10.70
C ASP A 86 15.38 11.73 -10.15
N ASN A 87 15.87 12.18 -8.98
CA ASN A 87 15.33 13.32 -8.22
C ASN A 87 13.83 13.18 -7.84
N LYS A 88 13.37 11.94 -7.63
CA LYS A 88 12.03 11.58 -7.13
C LYS A 88 12.14 10.63 -5.95
N ALA A 89 11.18 10.71 -5.04
CA ALA A 89 10.98 9.72 -3.97
C ALA A 89 10.18 8.53 -4.53
N GLN A 90 10.90 7.55 -5.09
CA GLN A 90 10.33 6.37 -5.72
C GLN A 90 10.13 5.25 -4.69
N CYS A 91 8.96 4.63 -4.71
CA CYS A 91 8.75 3.34 -4.10
C CYS A 91 9.45 2.26 -4.93
N ILE A 92 10.49 1.65 -4.36
CA ILE A 92 11.34 0.63 -5.00
C ILE A 92 10.99 -0.81 -4.55
N TYR A 93 10.14 -0.93 -3.54
CA TYR A 93 9.62 -2.21 -3.04
C TYR A 93 8.29 -1.97 -2.35
N GLY A 94 7.30 -2.82 -2.62
CA GLY A 94 6.08 -2.96 -1.85
C GLY A 94 5.74 -4.43 -1.72
N GLY A 95 5.42 -4.89 -0.51
CA GLY A 95 5.08 -6.30 -0.28
C GLY A 95 5.09 -6.67 1.20
N ALA A 96 5.35 -7.95 1.46
CA ALA A 96 5.51 -8.48 2.81
C ALA A 96 6.62 -7.77 3.59
N ARG A 97 6.47 -7.67 4.91
CA ARG A 97 7.50 -7.10 5.78
C ARG A 97 8.85 -7.79 5.57
N LYS A 98 9.90 -6.98 5.38
CA LYS A 98 11.29 -7.47 5.28
C LYS A 98 12.19 -6.93 6.38
N THR A 99 11.84 -5.79 6.96
CA THR A 99 12.61 -5.14 8.02
C THR A 99 12.05 -5.57 9.37
N ALA A 100 12.78 -6.39 10.11
CA ALA A 100 12.32 -6.89 11.41
C ALA A 100 12.22 -5.78 12.48
N THR A 101 13.12 -4.80 12.42
CA THR A 101 13.17 -3.70 13.39
C THR A 101 13.42 -2.38 12.66
N PRO A 102 12.37 -1.58 12.40
CA PRO A 102 12.50 -0.25 11.81
C PRO A 102 13.33 0.70 12.69
N ASP A 103 14.18 1.53 12.08
CA ASP A 103 14.90 2.59 12.79
C ASP A 103 13.98 3.80 12.97
N SER A 104 13.44 4.01 14.17
CA SER A 104 12.44 5.05 14.46
C SER A 104 12.91 6.49 14.23
N SER A 105 14.18 6.73 13.92
CA SER A 105 14.67 8.06 13.54
C SER A 105 14.58 8.35 12.04
N ILE A 106 14.35 7.33 11.20
CA ILE A 106 14.21 7.46 9.75
C ILE A 106 13.03 6.67 9.16
N ASP A 107 12.50 5.69 9.89
CA ASP A 107 11.45 4.78 9.44
C ASP A 107 10.11 5.09 10.07
N TYR A 108 9.07 4.62 9.40
CA TYR A 108 7.69 4.94 9.68
C TYR A 108 6.95 3.62 9.92
N VAL A 109 6.29 3.51 11.05
CA VAL A 109 5.35 2.41 11.34
C VAL A 109 4.00 3.04 11.62
N MET A 110 2.99 2.57 10.90
CA MET A 110 1.62 3.07 11.02
C MET A 110 0.63 1.93 11.18
N HIS A 111 -0.33 2.11 12.09
CA HIS A 111 -1.46 1.20 12.19
C HIS A 111 -2.74 1.91 12.59
N ALA A 112 -3.83 1.28 12.20
CA ALA A 112 -5.20 1.68 12.50
C ALA A 112 -6.11 0.47 12.29
N ASP A 113 -7.33 0.52 12.78
CA ASP A 113 -8.34 -0.49 12.43
C ASP A 113 -8.79 -0.32 10.98
N THR A 114 -9.30 -1.39 10.37
CA THR A 114 -9.78 -1.41 8.97
C THR A 114 -10.69 -0.24 8.64
N GLY A 115 -11.70 0.03 9.48
CA GLY A 115 -12.64 1.12 9.24
C GLY A 115 -11.94 2.49 9.20
N ARG A 116 -10.90 2.70 10.02
CA ARG A 116 -10.13 3.94 10.04
C ARG A 116 -9.26 4.09 8.81
N TRP A 117 -8.64 3.00 8.35
CA TRP A 117 -7.92 3.00 7.08
C TRP A 117 -8.82 3.38 5.91
N VAL A 118 -10.05 2.86 5.88
CA VAL A 118 -11.05 3.20 4.86
C VAL A 118 -11.47 4.67 4.93
N GLU A 119 -11.84 5.17 6.11
CA GLU A 119 -12.20 6.58 6.32
C GLU A 119 -11.08 7.54 5.86
N MET A 120 -9.83 7.25 6.23
CA MET A 120 -8.67 8.05 5.82
C MET A 120 -8.37 7.92 4.32
N GLY A 121 -8.55 6.73 3.74
CA GLY A 121 -8.42 6.50 2.30
C GLY A 121 -9.44 7.26 1.46
N HIS A 122 -10.63 7.49 1.99
CA HIS A 122 -11.65 8.35 1.37
C HIS A 122 -11.41 9.84 1.57
N GLY A 123 -10.55 10.22 2.52
CA GLY A 123 -10.30 11.62 2.87
C GLY A 123 -11.32 12.20 3.83
N ASP A 124 -12.04 11.37 4.61
CA ASP A 124 -13.02 11.84 5.60
C ASP A 124 -12.39 12.76 6.66
N TYR A 125 -11.09 12.56 6.91
CA TYR A 125 -10.24 13.44 7.71
C TYR A 125 -8.76 13.19 7.42
N GLY A 126 -7.96 14.25 7.57
CA GLY A 126 -6.51 14.17 7.39
C GLY A 126 -5.74 13.57 8.58
N PRO A 127 -4.43 13.36 8.39
CA PRO A 127 -3.53 12.72 9.37
C PRO A 127 -3.50 13.42 10.73
N MET A 128 -3.59 14.75 10.79
CA MET A 128 -3.62 15.48 12.07
C MET A 128 -4.82 15.11 12.94
N LYS A 129 -6.01 15.06 12.34
CA LYS A 129 -7.24 14.69 13.06
C LYS A 129 -7.24 13.18 13.38
N ALA A 130 -6.69 12.35 12.48
CA ALA A 130 -6.55 10.92 12.73
C ALA A 130 -5.70 10.65 13.98
N MET A 131 -4.52 11.27 14.08
CA MET A 131 -3.63 11.12 15.23
C MET A 131 -4.20 11.75 16.50
N ALA A 132 -4.78 12.96 16.43
CA ALA A 132 -5.38 13.63 17.59
C ALA A 132 -6.55 12.84 18.21
N LEU A 133 -7.28 12.09 17.40
CA LEU A 133 -8.38 11.23 17.85
C LEU A 133 -7.94 9.80 18.18
N GLY A 134 -6.64 9.49 18.10
CA GLY A 134 -6.12 8.12 18.30
C GLY A 134 -6.63 7.10 17.28
N ARG A 135 -7.03 7.56 16.08
CA ARG A 135 -7.52 6.72 14.98
C ARG A 135 -6.42 6.22 14.06
N LEU A 136 -5.26 6.86 14.10
CA LEU A 136 -4.04 6.44 13.44
C LEU A 136 -2.91 6.52 14.46
N GLN A 137 -2.19 5.43 14.59
CA GLN A 137 -1.06 5.28 15.47
C GLN A 137 0.18 5.34 14.59
N PHE A 138 1.15 6.13 15.05
CA PHE A 138 2.35 6.44 14.30
C PHE A 138 3.57 6.27 15.20
N SER A 139 4.59 5.57 14.70
CA SER A 139 5.92 5.51 15.28
C SER A 139 6.95 5.86 14.21
N GLY A 140 7.86 6.77 14.54
CA GLY A 140 8.86 7.31 13.61
C GLY A 140 9.28 8.73 13.99
N PRO A 141 10.01 9.44 13.10
CA PRO A 141 10.48 10.79 13.38
C PRO A 141 9.33 11.80 13.32
N MET A 142 8.64 12.00 14.45
CA MET A 142 7.42 12.82 14.54
C MET A 142 7.58 14.22 13.94
N TRP A 143 8.67 14.92 14.22
CA TRP A 143 8.90 16.25 13.64
C TRP A 143 9.09 16.24 12.12
N GLU A 144 9.74 15.21 11.57
CA GLU A 144 9.86 15.06 10.13
C GLU A 144 8.48 14.78 9.50
N ALA A 145 7.68 13.92 10.12
CA ALA A 145 6.30 13.66 9.68
C ALA A 145 5.45 14.94 9.69
N MET A 146 5.55 15.74 10.75
CA MET A 146 4.83 17.01 10.88
C MET A 146 5.26 18.09 9.89
N ASN A 147 6.51 18.08 9.43
CA ASN A 147 6.96 18.97 8.34
C ASN A 147 6.50 18.50 6.95
N ASN A 148 5.97 17.27 6.84
CA ASN A 148 5.55 16.63 5.61
C ASN A 148 4.05 16.29 5.62
N MET A 149 3.22 17.12 6.24
CA MET A 149 1.80 16.80 6.40
C MET A 149 1.05 16.58 5.08
N ALA A 150 1.33 17.38 4.05
CA ALA A 150 0.66 17.23 2.76
C ALA A 150 1.04 15.90 2.05
N PRO A 151 2.32 15.51 1.94
CA PRO A 151 2.68 14.15 1.52
C PRO A 151 2.09 13.05 2.39
N PHE A 152 2.05 13.23 3.71
CA PHE A 152 1.44 12.25 4.61
C PHE A 152 -0.06 12.09 4.32
N GLU A 153 -0.79 13.19 4.16
CA GLU A 153 -2.20 13.15 3.76
C GLU A 153 -2.39 12.43 2.42
N ASN A 154 -1.54 12.70 1.42
CA ASN A 154 -1.60 11.98 0.14
C ASN A 154 -1.29 10.49 0.26
N PHE A 155 -0.42 10.08 1.19
CA PHE A 155 -0.21 8.67 1.49
C PHE A 155 -1.47 8.04 2.08
N LEU A 156 -2.17 8.72 3.00
CA LEU A 156 -3.44 8.22 3.54
C LEU A 156 -4.50 8.09 2.44
N LEU A 157 -4.64 9.11 1.58
CA LEU A 157 -5.55 9.06 0.43
C LEU A 157 -5.18 7.95 -0.55
N LEU A 158 -3.89 7.67 -0.74
CA LEU A 158 -3.43 6.57 -1.60
C LEU A 158 -4.01 5.22 -1.13
N VAL A 159 -4.23 5.04 0.18
CA VAL A 159 -4.82 3.80 0.71
C VAL A 159 -6.19 3.53 0.11
N GLY A 160 -7.00 4.57 -0.13
CA GLY A 160 -8.31 4.45 -0.79
C GLY A 160 -8.26 4.43 -2.33
N LYS A 161 -7.13 4.80 -2.93
CA LYS A 161 -6.94 4.75 -4.40
C LYS A 161 -6.60 3.36 -4.91
N VAL A 162 -6.03 2.51 -4.06
CA VAL A 162 -5.70 1.12 -4.41
C VAL A 162 -6.92 0.24 -4.16
N PRO A 163 -7.48 -0.44 -5.18
CA PRO A 163 -8.61 -1.35 -4.98
C PRO A 163 -8.26 -2.41 -3.94
N ALA A 164 -9.14 -2.60 -2.95
CA ALA A 164 -8.88 -3.52 -1.85
C ALA A 164 -10.16 -4.18 -1.33
N ASP A 165 -10.06 -5.45 -0.95
CA ASP A 165 -11.05 -6.14 -0.13
C ASP A 165 -10.78 -5.88 1.36
N THR A 166 -11.79 -5.39 2.08
CA THR A 166 -11.70 -5.08 3.50
C THR A 166 -12.42 -6.09 4.39
N SER A 167 -13.11 -7.07 3.79
CA SER A 167 -13.93 -8.06 4.49
C SER A 167 -13.13 -9.19 5.15
N ALA A 168 -11.88 -9.39 4.73
CA ALA A 168 -10.95 -10.37 5.28
C ALA A 168 -9.69 -9.68 5.82
N CYS A 169 -9.01 -10.32 6.77
CA CYS A 169 -7.67 -9.91 7.21
C CYS A 169 -6.58 -10.45 6.26
N PRO A 170 -5.43 -9.75 6.11
CA PRO A 170 -4.30 -10.29 5.37
C PRO A 170 -3.87 -11.67 5.92
N ALA A 171 -3.40 -12.55 5.05
CA ALA A 171 -2.98 -13.89 5.46
C ALA A 171 -1.86 -13.84 6.51
N ASP A 172 -1.93 -14.74 7.49
CA ASP A 172 -0.84 -14.99 8.42
C ASP A 172 0.25 -15.81 7.69
N PRO A 173 1.48 -15.28 7.51
CA PRO A 173 2.57 -16.01 6.88
C PRO A 173 3.00 -17.25 7.68
N HIS A 174 2.67 -17.34 8.97
CA HIS A 174 2.92 -18.52 9.80
C HIS A 174 1.82 -19.58 9.65
N ALA A 175 0.59 -19.20 9.27
CA ALA A 175 -0.49 -20.17 9.03
C ALA A 175 -0.26 -21.04 7.78
N ALA A 176 0.46 -20.52 6.78
CA ALA A 176 0.80 -21.27 5.57
C ALA A 176 1.86 -22.38 5.78
N VAL A 177 2.53 -22.41 6.95
CA VAL A 177 3.63 -23.34 7.27
C VAL A 177 3.15 -24.60 8.01
N LEU A 178 1.85 -24.82 8.18
CA LEU A 178 1.31 -26.07 8.74
C LEU A 178 0.76 -27.03 7.66
N PRO A 179 1.61 -27.76 6.90
CA PRO A 179 1.18 -29.02 6.30
C PRO A 179 1.28 -30.13 7.37
N GLY A 180 0.13 -30.56 7.90
CA GLY A 180 0.00 -31.87 8.53
C GLY A 180 -0.03 -31.90 10.07
N LEU A 181 -1.22 -31.74 10.63
CA LEU A 181 -1.63 -32.52 11.81
C LEU A 181 -2.90 -33.29 11.43
N GLY A 182 -2.71 -34.30 10.60
CA GLY A 182 -3.68 -35.36 10.38
C GLY A 182 -3.21 -36.62 11.11
N GLY A 183 -4.01 -37.08 12.06
CA GLY A 183 -4.07 -38.49 12.49
C GLY A 183 -3.29 -38.87 13.74
N HIS A 184 -4.01 -38.99 14.86
CA HIS A 184 -4.03 -40.20 15.67
C HIS A 184 -5.47 -40.51 16.07
#